data_AF-A0A009H4C9-F1
#
_entry.id   AF-A0A009H4C9-F1
#
_cell.length_a   1.000
_cell.length_b   1.000
_cell.length_c   1.000
_cell.angle_alpha   90.00
_cell.angle_beta   90.00
_cell.angle_gamma   90.00
#
_symmetry.space_group_name_H-M   'P 1'
#
loop_
_entity.id
_entity.type
_entity.pdbx_description
1 polymer ?
#
loop_
_entity_poly.entity_id
_entity_poly.type
_entity_poly.pdbx_seq_one_letter_code
_entity_poly.pdbx_strand_id
1 'polypeptide(L)'
;MTLEIKTSNVEPIRQNYAYIERRFGSKPATRYQEVSFDVQAETNFHYRPLWKPEKTLNDKTHTALQMQDWYAFKDPRQFYYGTYVQHRARLQDTAESNFAFFEKRQLAEHLSDEVKAKVIEYLLPFRHVEQTANLHMMSGSAYGYGTVLTQACIYAAMDHLGIAQYISRIGLALDGNSGDSLQQAKQAWMQHPVWQGLRRLCEESLTEQDYFKLFLLQNLVIDCFVTELVYQQFDQWLVTQNARDLAMLTEFMKDTLGDLRKWSDTVIKTAAAESDHNKQLLNEWFTESLAQVKAAFTPWATAALTAEAIDQAEQAVTERAKKLGLQPLTNA
;
A
#
# COMPACT_ATOMS: atom_id res chain seq x y z
N MET A 1 -14.53 -15.35 43.92
CA MET A 1 -13.90 -16.67 43.68
C MET A 1 -13.92 -16.92 42.20
N THR A 2 -12.76 -16.86 41.55
CA THR A 2 -12.63 -17.18 40.12
C THR A 2 -12.61 -18.70 39.99
N LEU A 3 -13.48 -19.26 39.15
CA LEU A 3 -13.61 -20.70 38.94
C LEU A 3 -12.50 -21.14 37.97
N GLU A 4 -11.38 -21.66 38.49
CA GLU A 4 -10.31 -22.20 37.67
C GLU A 4 -10.60 -23.67 37.34
N ILE A 5 -10.85 -23.94 36.06
CA ILE A 5 -11.05 -25.30 35.55
C ILE A 5 -9.69 -26.00 35.50
N LYS A 6 -9.52 -27.08 36.26
CA LYS A 6 -8.29 -27.89 36.24
C LYS A 6 -8.22 -28.71 34.95
N THR A 7 -7.16 -28.49 34.17
CA THR A 7 -6.82 -29.31 33.00
C THR A 7 -5.65 -30.23 33.31
N SER A 8 -5.63 -31.43 32.71
CA SER A 8 -4.44 -32.30 32.76
C SER A 8 -3.42 -31.78 31.76
N ASN A 9 -2.21 -31.48 32.23
CA ASN A 9 -1.11 -31.02 31.37
C ASN A 9 -0.28 -32.23 30.93
N VAL A 10 -0.03 -32.33 29.63
CA VAL A 10 0.85 -33.33 29.03
C VAL A 10 2.17 -32.66 28.69
N GLU A 11 3.29 -33.22 29.14
CA GLU A 11 4.63 -32.71 28.83
C GLU A 11 4.98 -32.94 27.35
N PRO A 12 5.22 -31.89 26.55
CA PRO A 12 5.55 -32.02 25.13
C PRO A 12 7.04 -32.33 24.93
N ILE A 13 7.37 -33.12 23.91
CA ILE A 13 8.76 -33.45 23.54
C ILE A 13 9.53 -32.19 23.10
N ARG A 14 8.84 -31.23 22.47
CA ARG A 14 9.36 -29.93 22.04
C ARG A 14 8.22 -28.91 21.98
N GLN A 15 8.57 -27.63 22.04
CA GLN A 15 7.58 -26.53 22.11
C GLN A 15 7.22 -25.92 20.75
N ASN A 16 8.09 -26.05 19.75
CA ASN A 16 7.92 -25.45 18.43
C ASN A 16 8.73 -26.23 17.36
N TYR A 17 8.70 -25.75 16.11
CA TYR A 17 9.53 -26.31 15.03
C TYR A 17 11.01 -25.93 15.19
N ALA A 18 11.91 -26.82 14.77
CA ALA A 18 13.35 -26.61 14.93
C ALA A 18 13.88 -25.31 14.28
N TYR A 19 13.27 -24.84 13.18
CA TYR A 19 13.65 -23.56 12.55
C TYR A 19 13.20 -22.34 13.37
N ILE A 20 12.04 -22.44 14.00
CA ILE A 20 11.55 -21.44 14.95
C ILE A 20 12.40 -21.43 16.22
N GLU A 21 12.78 -22.60 16.74
CA GLU A 21 13.66 -22.72 17.90
C GLU A 21 15.00 -22.01 17.69
N ARG A 22 15.62 -22.19 16.51
CA ARG A 22 16.87 -21.51 16.15
C ARG A 22 16.77 -19.99 16.19
N ARG A 23 15.60 -19.43 15.87
CA ARG A 23 15.37 -17.97 15.85
C ARG A 23 14.90 -17.40 17.19
N PHE A 24 14.01 -18.11 17.88
CA PHE A 24 13.26 -17.57 19.02
C PHE A 24 13.43 -18.35 20.32
N GLY A 25 14.18 -19.45 20.31
CA GLY A 25 14.44 -20.32 21.46
C GLY A 25 13.38 -21.39 21.69
N SER A 26 13.64 -22.26 22.67
CA SER A 26 12.81 -23.42 23.01
C SER A 26 11.61 -23.05 23.88
N LYS A 27 10.66 -22.29 23.30
CA LYS A 27 9.44 -21.82 23.95
C LYS A 27 8.25 -21.85 22.99
N PRO A 28 6.99 -21.91 23.48
CA PRO A 28 5.82 -21.81 22.61
C PRO A 28 5.92 -20.58 21.69
N ALA A 29 5.75 -20.80 20.39
CA ALA A 29 5.82 -19.74 19.38
C ALA A 29 4.44 -19.13 19.12
N THR A 30 4.43 -17.89 18.62
CA THR A 30 3.17 -17.28 18.16
C THR A 30 2.76 -17.87 16.81
N ARG A 31 1.46 -17.81 16.49
CA ARG A 31 0.96 -18.21 15.16
C ARG A 31 1.68 -17.50 14.02
N TYR A 32 1.94 -16.20 14.17
CA TYR A 32 2.68 -15.42 13.18
C TYR A 32 4.11 -15.95 13.00
N GLN A 33 4.81 -16.30 14.09
CA GLN A 33 6.17 -16.84 14.00
C GLN A 33 6.20 -18.15 13.21
N GLU A 34 5.32 -19.10 13.53
CA GLU A 34 5.31 -20.43 12.91
C GLU A 34 5.06 -20.40 11.40
N VAL A 35 4.22 -19.48 10.93
CA VAL A 35 3.79 -19.41 9.52
C VAL A 35 4.59 -18.42 8.67
N SER A 36 5.40 -17.56 9.28
CA SER A 36 6.06 -16.45 8.56
C SER A 36 7.59 -16.54 8.54
N PHE A 37 8.23 -17.33 9.40
CA PHE A 37 9.71 -17.40 9.47
C PHE A 37 10.24 -18.72 8.90
N ASP A 38 11.22 -18.63 8.00
CA ASP A 38 11.92 -19.75 7.35
C ASP A 38 11.00 -20.79 6.66
N VAL A 39 9.83 -20.37 6.16
CA VAL A 39 8.88 -21.26 5.48
C VAL A 39 9.19 -21.40 3.99
N GLN A 40 9.82 -20.39 3.38
CA GLN A 40 10.19 -20.42 1.96
C GLN A 40 11.29 -21.45 1.67
N ALA A 41 11.32 -21.99 0.45
CA ALA A 41 12.48 -22.72 -0.06
C ALA A 41 13.65 -21.76 -0.32
N GLU A 42 14.87 -22.13 0.08
CA GLU A 42 16.04 -21.24 0.01
C GLU A 42 17.17 -21.74 -0.92
N THR A 43 17.23 -23.04 -1.20
CA THR A 43 18.34 -23.64 -1.93
C THR A 43 17.94 -24.93 -2.62
N ASN A 44 18.85 -25.51 -3.41
CA ASN A 44 18.69 -26.77 -4.13
C ASN A 44 17.51 -26.76 -5.14
N PHE A 45 17.32 -25.63 -5.82
CA PHE A 45 16.38 -25.54 -6.94
C PHE A 45 16.86 -26.41 -8.10
N HIS A 46 15.94 -27.22 -8.64
CA HIS A 46 16.27 -28.23 -9.63
C HIS A 46 16.41 -27.65 -11.05
N TYR A 47 15.81 -26.49 -11.31
CA TYR A 47 15.74 -25.88 -12.63
C TYR A 47 15.90 -24.36 -12.52
N ARG A 48 16.45 -23.77 -13.58
CA ARG A 48 16.49 -22.30 -13.75
C ARG A 48 15.14 -21.80 -14.29
N PRO A 49 14.71 -20.57 -13.95
CA PRO A 49 13.51 -19.99 -14.54
C PRO A 49 13.66 -19.79 -16.05
N LEU A 50 12.71 -20.27 -16.85
CA LEU A 50 12.75 -20.10 -18.32
C LEU A 50 12.57 -18.64 -18.75
N TRP A 51 11.87 -17.86 -17.94
CA TRP A 51 11.57 -16.44 -18.20
C TRP A 51 12.66 -15.48 -17.68
N LYS A 52 13.63 -15.97 -16.90
CA LYS A 52 14.76 -15.18 -16.38
C LYS A 52 15.99 -16.08 -16.07
N PRO A 53 16.67 -16.60 -17.10
CA PRO A 53 17.68 -17.66 -16.93
C PRO A 53 18.90 -17.27 -16.09
N GLU A 54 19.19 -15.97 -15.97
CA GLU A 54 20.30 -15.42 -15.19
C GLU A 54 20.07 -15.45 -13.66
N LYS A 55 18.84 -15.69 -13.20
CA LYS A 55 18.48 -15.82 -11.77
C LYS A 55 18.20 -17.27 -11.36
N THR A 56 18.18 -17.55 -10.06
CA THR A 56 17.56 -18.77 -9.51
C THR A 56 16.08 -18.51 -9.17
N LEU A 57 15.34 -19.57 -8.80
CA LEU A 57 14.11 -19.36 -8.03
C LEU A 57 14.47 -18.75 -6.66
N ASN A 58 13.58 -17.94 -6.10
CA ASN A 58 13.74 -17.22 -4.83
C ASN A 58 15.13 -16.56 -4.71
N ASP A 59 15.52 -15.77 -5.70
CA ASP A 59 16.85 -15.15 -5.76
C ASP A 59 16.88 -13.81 -5.02
N LYS A 60 17.74 -13.68 -4.01
CA LYS A 60 17.91 -12.43 -3.22
C LYS A 60 18.30 -11.23 -4.06
N THR A 61 18.87 -11.45 -5.25
CA THR A 61 19.37 -10.41 -6.15
C THR A 61 18.31 -9.88 -7.12
N HIS A 62 17.03 -10.19 -6.90
CA HIS A 62 15.91 -9.53 -7.58
C HIS A 62 15.77 -8.04 -7.20
N THR A 63 16.49 -7.60 -6.17
CA THR A 63 16.71 -6.19 -5.83
C THR A 63 18.19 -5.93 -5.63
N ALA A 64 18.62 -4.68 -5.82
CA ALA A 64 19.96 -4.22 -5.46
C ALA A 64 20.14 -4.08 -3.93
N LEU A 65 19.05 -4.04 -3.16
CA LEU A 65 19.10 -4.01 -1.70
C LEU A 65 19.78 -5.26 -1.13
N GLN A 66 20.66 -5.09 -0.15
CA GLN A 66 21.39 -6.18 0.49
C GLN A 66 20.97 -6.35 1.94
N MET A 67 20.62 -7.56 2.35
CA MET A 67 20.29 -7.89 3.75
C MET A 67 21.08 -9.11 4.19
N GLN A 68 21.66 -9.08 5.39
CA GLN A 68 22.27 -10.24 6.03
C GLN A 68 21.19 -11.31 6.33
N ASP A 69 20.05 -10.86 6.86
CA ASP A 69 18.88 -11.70 7.12
C ASP A 69 17.61 -10.97 6.67
N TRP A 70 16.99 -11.45 5.60
CA TRP A 70 15.72 -10.91 5.09
C TRP A 70 14.55 -11.07 6.08
N TYR A 71 14.68 -11.95 7.07
CA TYR A 71 13.71 -12.07 8.17
C TYR A 71 13.92 -11.04 9.29
N ALA A 72 14.88 -10.11 9.14
CA ALA A 72 14.98 -8.92 9.99
C ALA A 72 13.82 -7.93 9.76
N PHE A 73 13.16 -8.00 8.60
CA PHE A 73 11.92 -7.27 8.37
C PHE A 73 10.81 -7.76 9.29
N LYS A 74 9.96 -6.81 9.72
CA LYS A 74 8.89 -7.08 10.67
C LYS A 74 7.59 -6.52 10.15
N ASP A 75 6.51 -7.25 10.37
CA ASP A 75 5.17 -6.68 10.32
C ASP A 75 4.69 -6.42 11.76
N PRO A 76 4.67 -5.17 12.24
CA PRO A 76 4.22 -4.86 13.60
C PRO A 76 2.75 -5.22 13.84
N ARG A 77 1.96 -5.42 12.76
CA ARG A 77 0.55 -5.85 12.83
C ARG A 77 0.42 -7.35 13.07
N GLN A 78 1.51 -8.12 12.92
CA GLN A 78 1.53 -9.58 13.07
C GLN A 78 0.50 -10.27 12.17
N PHE A 79 0.32 -9.75 10.95
CA PHE A 79 -0.58 -10.32 9.97
C PHE A 79 0.00 -11.60 9.38
N TYR A 80 -0.60 -12.73 9.77
CA TYR A 80 -0.67 -13.92 8.95
C TYR A 80 -2.07 -14.00 8.34
N TYR A 81 -2.31 -14.95 7.42
CA TYR A 81 -3.55 -14.99 6.63
C TYR A 81 -4.82 -14.79 7.48
N GLY A 82 -4.94 -15.53 8.60
CA GLY A 82 -6.11 -15.46 9.48
C GLY A 82 -6.32 -14.08 10.12
N THR A 83 -5.26 -13.46 10.67
CA THR A 83 -5.39 -12.14 11.29
C THR A 83 -5.58 -11.03 10.25
N TYR A 84 -4.99 -11.16 9.06
CA TYR A 84 -5.22 -10.25 7.94
C TYR A 84 -6.71 -10.23 7.52
N VAL A 85 -7.28 -11.39 7.19
CA VAL A 85 -8.67 -11.44 6.70
C VAL A 85 -9.67 -11.05 7.78
N GLN A 86 -9.42 -11.38 9.05
CA GLN A 86 -10.27 -10.93 10.16
C GLN A 86 -10.23 -9.42 10.36
N HIS A 87 -9.06 -8.81 10.17
CA HIS A 87 -8.92 -7.37 10.26
C HIS A 87 -9.65 -6.67 9.11
N ARG A 88 -9.43 -7.12 7.87
CA ARG A 88 -10.10 -6.56 6.68
C ARG A 88 -11.61 -6.83 6.66
N ALA A 89 -12.07 -7.95 7.20
CA ALA A 89 -13.49 -8.24 7.37
C ALA A 89 -14.20 -7.17 8.22
N ARG A 90 -13.57 -6.69 9.30
CA ARG A 90 -14.15 -5.60 10.11
C ARG A 90 -14.17 -4.27 9.37
N LEU A 91 -13.10 -3.94 8.64
CA LEU A 91 -13.07 -2.70 7.85
C LEU A 91 -14.11 -2.72 6.73
N GLN A 92 -14.30 -3.86 6.05
CA GLN A 92 -15.34 -3.96 5.02
C GLN A 92 -16.74 -3.89 5.62
N ASP A 93 -17.02 -4.48 6.79
CA ASP A 93 -18.33 -4.37 7.44
C ASP A 93 -18.70 -2.89 7.70
N THR A 94 -17.73 -2.08 8.15
CA THR A 94 -17.91 -0.63 8.32
C THR A 94 -18.13 0.07 6.98
N ALA A 95 -17.33 -0.26 5.96
CA ALA A 95 -17.49 0.32 4.63
C ALA A 95 -18.88 -0.01 4.03
N GLU A 96 -19.32 -1.27 4.06
CA GLU A 96 -20.65 -1.68 3.58
C GLU A 96 -21.76 -0.97 4.32
N SER A 97 -21.64 -0.82 5.65
CA SER A 97 -22.60 -0.06 6.44
C SER A 97 -22.66 1.41 5.99
N ASN A 98 -21.52 2.03 5.69
CA ASN A 98 -21.46 3.41 5.19
C ASN A 98 -22.08 3.54 3.79
N PHE A 99 -21.76 2.63 2.87
CA PHE A 99 -22.36 2.61 1.52
C PHE A 99 -23.88 2.40 1.59
N ALA A 100 -24.35 1.42 2.37
CA ALA A 100 -25.77 1.17 2.55
C ALA A 100 -26.51 2.36 3.16
N PHE A 101 -25.88 3.08 4.11
CA PHE A 101 -26.44 4.30 4.67
C PHE A 101 -26.53 5.42 3.64
N PHE A 102 -25.45 5.64 2.87
CA PHE A 102 -25.36 6.65 1.82
C PHE A 102 -26.46 6.47 0.77
N GLU A 103 -26.66 5.24 0.29
CA GLU A 103 -27.69 4.89 -0.69
C GLU A 103 -29.10 4.99 -0.09
N LYS A 104 -29.34 4.40 1.09
CA LYS A 104 -30.67 4.42 1.74
C LYS A 104 -31.17 5.82 2.04
N ARG A 105 -30.26 6.76 2.33
CA ARG A 105 -30.58 8.17 2.60
C ARG A 105 -30.53 9.05 1.34
N GLN A 106 -30.29 8.46 0.17
CA GLN A 106 -30.19 9.18 -1.11
C GLN A 106 -29.21 10.36 -1.02
N LEU A 107 -28.09 10.20 -0.31
CA LEU A 107 -27.17 11.32 -0.05
C LEU A 107 -26.55 11.88 -1.34
N ALA A 108 -26.48 11.07 -2.39
CA ALA A 108 -26.10 11.53 -3.72
C ALA A 108 -27.02 12.63 -4.28
N GLU A 109 -28.32 12.65 -3.93
CA GLU A 109 -29.28 13.66 -4.40
C GLU A 109 -29.03 15.03 -3.80
N HIS A 110 -28.33 15.11 -2.67
CA HIS A 110 -27.98 16.37 -2.01
C HIS A 110 -26.67 16.99 -2.54
N LEU A 111 -25.92 16.26 -3.35
CA LEU A 111 -24.69 16.76 -3.96
C LEU A 111 -25.04 17.57 -5.22
N SER A 112 -24.42 18.75 -5.37
CA SER A 112 -24.54 19.53 -6.59
C SER A 112 -23.90 18.80 -7.78
N ASP A 113 -24.36 19.11 -8.99
CA ASP A 113 -23.82 18.50 -10.21
C ASP A 113 -22.34 18.85 -10.40
N GLU A 114 -21.90 20.04 -9.98
CA GLU A 114 -20.49 20.44 -10.01
C GLU A 114 -19.62 19.57 -9.08
N VAL A 115 -20.11 19.28 -7.88
CA VAL A 115 -19.39 18.39 -6.94
C VAL A 115 -19.31 16.97 -7.51
N LYS A 116 -20.42 16.44 -8.03
CA LYS A 116 -20.44 15.10 -8.65
C LYS A 116 -19.47 15.03 -9.81
N ALA A 117 -19.50 16.00 -10.72
CA ALA A 117 -18.59 16.07 -11.85
C ALA A 117 -17.13 16.09 -11.40
N LYS A 118 -16.80 16.91 -10.39
CA LYS A 118 -15.45 17.00 -9.83
C LYS A 118 -14.99 15.69 -9.18
N VAL A 119 -15.86 14.99 -8.45
CA VAL A 119 -15.54 13.66 -7.90
C VAL A 119 -15.30 12.64 -9.02
N ILE A 120 -16.15 12.64 -10.05
CA ILE A 120 -16.02 11.74 -11.20
C ILE A 120 -14.71 11.98 -11.96
N GLU A 121 -14.35 13.24 -12.17
CA GLU A 121 -13.17 13.63 -12.95
C GLU A 121 -11.86 13.53 -12.16
N TYR A 122 -11.86 13.82 -10.85
CA TYR A 122 -10.65 13.96 -10.05
C TYR A 122 -10.43 12.89 -8.98
N LEU A 123 -11.47 12.19 -8.49
CA LEU A 123 -11.32 11.09 -7.51
C LEU A 123 -11.36 9.72 -8.17
N LEU A 124 -12.38 9.44 -8.99
CA LEU A 124 -12.60 8.09 -9.54
C LEU A 124 -11.43 7.52 -10.36
N PRO A 125 -10.66 8.31 -11.12
CA PRO A 125 -9.51 7.77 -11.87
C PRO A 125 -8.39 7.20 -11.00
N PHE A 126 -8.32 7.54 -9.69
CA PHE A 126 -7.33 6.94 -8.79
C PHE A 126 -7.46 5.42 -8.68
N ARG A 127 -8.59 4.81 -9.04
CA ARG A 127 -8.69 3.35 -9.17
C ARG A 127 -7.64 2.74 -10.11
N HIS A 128 -7.13 3.51 -11.08
CA HIS A 128 -6.07 3.09 -11.99
C HIS A 128 -4.68 3.20 -11.35
N VAL A 129 -4.48 4.19 -10.48
CA VAL A 129 -3.28 4.30 -9.63
C VAL A 129 -3.25 3.13 -8.63
N GLU A 130 -4.38 2.81 -8.02
CA GLU A 130 -4.54 1.68 -7.10
C GLU A 130 -4.34 0.31 -7.78
N GLN A 131 -4.80 0.16 -9.02
CA GLN A 131 -4.47 -1.03 -9.82
C GLN A 131 -2.96 -1.14 -10.09
N THR A 132 -2.27 -0.01 -10.24
CA THR A 132 -0.81 0.00 -10.39
C THR A 132 -0.13 -0.37 -9.06
N ALA A 133 -0.62 0.16 -7.94
CA ALA A 133 -0.15 -0.17 -6.60
C ALA A 133 -0.31 -1.67 -6.28
N ASN A 134 -1.45 -2.26 -6.68
CA ASN A 134 -1.67 -3.71 -6.63
C ASN A 134 -0.55 -4.47 -7.35
N LEU A 135 -0.21 -4.09 -8.58
CA LEU A 135 0.84 -4.74 -9.38
C LEU A 135 2.25 -4.52 -8.80
N HIS A 136 2.56 -3.33 -8.27
CA HIS A 136 3.81 -3.08 -7.55
C HIS A 136 3.96 -4.03 -6.36
N MET A 137 2.90 -4.22 -5.57
CA MET A 137 2.93 -5.11 -4.42
C MET A 137 2.94 -6.58 -4.82
N MET A 138 2.30 -6.96 -5.92
CA MET A 138 2.45 -8.29 -6.51
C MET A 138 3.91 -8.57 -6.91
N SER A 139 4.63 -7.59 -7.46
CA SER A 139 6.07 -7.73 -7.73
C SER A 139 6.86 -8.05 -6.45
N GLY A 140 6.60 -7.33 -5.36
CA GLY A 140 7.18 -7.61 -4.05
C GLY A 140 6.82 -8.99 -3.48
N SER A 141 5.63 -9.51 -3.77
CA SER A 141 5.24 -10.87 -3.38
C SER A 141 5.92 -11.95 -4.22
N ALA A 142 6.01 -11.74 -5.54
CA ALA A 142 6.53 -12.72 -6.49
C ALA A 142 8.05 -12.81 -6.48
N TYR A 143 8.75 -11.68 -6.32
CA TYR A 143 10.21 -11.58 -6.43
C TYR A 143 10.91 -11.21 -5.13
N GLY A 144 10.15 -10.85 -4.09
CA GLY A 144 10.71 -10.60 -2.77
C GLY A 144 11.30 -11.85 -2.13
N TYR A 145 12.19 -11.64 -1.16
CA TYR A 145 12.80 -12.73 -0.39
C TYR A 145 12.40 -12.64 1.09
N GLY A 146 12.04 -13.77 1.68
CA GLY A 146 11.58 -13.90 3.06
C GLY A 146 10.06 -13.81 3.18
N THR A 147 9.43 -14.85 3.74
CA THR A 147 7.97 -14.96 3.86
C THR A 147 7.35 -13.79 4.65
N VAL A 148 8.05 -13.26 5.67
CA VAL A 148 7.61 -12.07 6.42
C VAL A 148 7.36 -10.85 5.54
N LEU A 149 8.12 -10.69 4.46
CA LEU A 149 7.96 -9.58 3.51
C LEU A 149 6.95 -9.95 2.43
N THR A 150 7.14 -11.09 1.76
CA THR A 150 6.35 -11.47 0.58
C THR A 150 4.87 -11.69 0.89
N GLN A 151 4.54 -12.20 2.09
CA GLN A 151 3.15 -12.34 2.51
C GLN A 151 2.49 -10.98 2.78
N ALA A 152 3.23 -10.04 3.36
CA ALA A 152 2.69 -8.71 3.64
C ALA A 152 2.50 -7.91 2.33
N CYS A 153 3.38 -8.11 1.34
CA CYS A 153 3.21 -7.58 -0.01
C CYS A 153 1.93 -8.11 -0.68
N ILE A 154 1.63 -9.42 -0.62
CA ILE A 154 0.38 -9.90 -1.25
C ILE A 154 -0.86 -9.36 -0.55
N TYR A 155 -0.84 -9.20 0.78
CA TYR A 155 -1.94 -8.55 1.50
C TYR A 155 -2.12 -7.09 1.08
N ALA A 156 -1.02 -6.34 0.98
CA ALA A 156 -1.04 -4.96 0.48
C ALA A 156 -1.57 -4.88 -0.96
N ALA A 157 -1.19 -5.82 -1.84
CA ALA A 157 -1.71 -5.89 -3.19
C ALA A 157 -3.24 -6.03 -3.19
N MET A 158 -3.77 -6.95 -2.38
CA MET A 158 -5.22 -7.18 -2.29
C MET A 158 -5.95 -5.98 -1.66
N ASP A 159 -5.30 -5.28 -0.74
CA ASP A 159 -5.82 -4.05 -0.15
C ASP A 159 -5.99 -2.95 -1.20
N HIS A 160 -4.99 -2.71 -2.04
CA HIS A 160 -5.08 -1.75 -3.15
C HIS A 160 -6.16 -2.14 -4.18
N LEU A 161 -6.34 -3.45 -4.44
CA LEU A 161 -7.47 -3.91 -5.26
C LEU A 161 -8.81 -3.57 -4.60
N GLY A 162 -8.95 -3.78 -3.29
CA GLY A 162 -10.14 -3.40 -2.53
C GLY A 162 -10.39 -1.90 -2.55
N ILE A 163 -9.35 -1.08 -2.42
CA ILE A 163 -9.45 0.39 -2.56
C ILE A 163 -9.94 0.76 -3.95
N ALA A 164 -9.38 0.19 -5.02
CA ALA A 164 -9.83 0.43 -6.40
C ALA A 164 -11.31 0.06 -6.62
N GLN A 165 -11.77 -1.02 -5.98
CA GLN A 165 -13.17 -1.44 -5.99
C GLN A 165 -14.07 -0.43 -5.28
N TYR A 166 -13.68 0.04 -4.08
CA TYR A 166 -14.48 1.04 -3.36
C TYR A 166 -14.49 2.40 -4.06
N ILE A 167 -13.37 2.84 -4.65
CA ILE A 167 -13.38 4.03 -5.53
C ILE A 167 -14.37 3.84 -6.68
N SER A 168 -14.39 2.66 -7.31
CA SER A 168 -15.37 2.37 -8.36
C SER A 168 -16.81 2.39 -7.84
N ARG A 169 -17.06 1.88 -6.62
CA ARG A 169 -18.39 1.93 -6.00
C ARG A 169 -18.86 3.33 -5.65
N ILE A 170 -17.95 4.26 -5.32
CA ILE A 170 -18.31 5.67 -5.16
C ILE A 170 -18.95 6.18 -6.46
N GLY A 171 -18.36 5.88 -7.62
CA GLY A 171 -18.95 6.23 -8.92
C GLY A 171 -20.35 5.64 -9.12
N LEU A 172 -20.51 4.34 -8.86
CA LEU A 172 -21.80 3.65 -9.00
C LEU A 172 -22.88 4.21 -8.06
N ALA A 173 -22.50 4.57 -6.82
CA ALA A 173 -23.42 5.22 -5.88
C ALA A 173 -23.85 6.62 -6.34
N LEU A 174 -23.02 7.31 -7.13
CA LEU A 174 -23.32 8.64 -7.67
C LEU A 174 -24.18 8.61 -8.94
N ASP A 175 -24.09 7.55 -9.75
CA ASP A 175 -24.82 7.42 -11.03
C ASP A 175 -26.01 6.46 -11.01
N GLY A 176 -26.37 5.93 -9.82
CA GLY A 176 -27.47 4.98 -9.69
C GLY A 176 -27.16 3.61 -10.29
N ASN A 177 -25.90 3.18 -10.24
CA ASN A 177 -25.38 1.94 -10.80
C ASN A 177 -25.46 1.84 -12.34
N SER A 178 -25.52 2.95 -13.07
CA SER A 178 -25.49 2.93 -14.53
C SER A 178 -24.09 2.58 -15.06
N GLY A 179 -23.04 2.95 -14.31
CA GLY A 179 -21.64 2.80 -14.72
C GLY A 179 -21.15 3.89 -15.67
N ASP A 180 -21.96 4.90 -15.99
CA ASP A 180 -21.58 6.03 -16.83
C ASP A 180 -20.46 6.86 -16.18
N SER A 181 -20.53 7.06 -14.87
CA SER A 181 -19.47 7.75 -14.12
C SER A 181 -18.12 7.05 -14.27
N LEU A 182 -18.10 5.72 -14.32
CA LEU A 182 -16.88 4.93 -14.50
C LEU A 182 -16.33 5.03 -15.92
N GLN A 183 -17.20 5.19 -16.93
CA GLN A 183 -16.79 5.42 -18.31
C GLN A 183 -16.18 6.82 -18.45
N GLN A 184 -16.81 7.84 -17.88
CA GLN A 184 -16.31 9.22 -17.85
C GLN A 184 -14.96 9.30 -17.14
N ALA A 185 -14.84 8.71 -15.94
CA ALA A 185 -13.58 8.65 -15.20
C ALA A 185 -12.47 7.95 -16.00
N LYS A 186 -12.79 6.86 -16.71
CA LYS A 186 -11.82 6.20 -17.59
C LYS A 186 -11.42 7.11 -18.76
N GLN A 187 -12.35 7.84 -19.35
CA GLN A 187 -12.02 8.79 -20.41
C GLN A 187 -11.10 9.90 -19.90
N ALA A 188 -11.37 10.44 -18.71
CA ALA A 188 -10.51 11.42 -18.05
C ALA A 188 -9.09 10.88 -17.84
N TRP A 189 -8.95 9.67 -17.30
CA TRP A 189 -7.65 8.99 -17.18
C TRP A 189 -6.91 8.88 -18.52
N MET A 190 -7.62 8.47 -19.57
CA MET A 190 -7.02 8.19 -20.87
C MET A 190 -6.64 9.43 -21.67
N GLN A 191 -7.36 10.54 -21.49
CA GLN A 191 -7.29 11.68 -22.42
C GLN A 191 -7.02 13.02 -21.74
N HIS A 192 -7.47 13.22 -20.50
CA HIS A 192 -7.40 14.54 -19.87
C HIS A 192 -5.94 14.88 -19.50
N PRO A 193 -5.42 16.08 -19.88
CA PRO A 193 -4.02 16.44 -19.67
C PRO A 193 -3.54 16.32 -18.22
N VAL A 194 -4.40 16.62 -17.24
CA VAL A 194 -4.03 16.59 -15.81
C VAL A 194 -3.63 15.20 -15.32
N TRP A 195 -4.14 14.14 -15.97
CA TRP A 195 -3.88 12.75 -15.59
C TRP A 195 -2.68 12.14 -16.30
N GLN A 196 -2.17 12.77 -17.37
CA GLN A 196 -1.18 12.11 -18.23
C GLN A 196 0.18 11.95 -17.55
N GLY A 197 0.55 12.85 -16.62
CA GLY A 197 1.73 12.69 -15.78
C GLY A 197 1.64 11.45 -14.88
N LEU A 198 0.52 11.29 -14.15
CA LEU A 198 0.25 10.13 -13.30
C LEU A 198 0.14 8.84 -14.09
N ARG A 199 -0.54 8.87 -15.23
CA ARG A 199 -0.68 7.72 -16.11
C ARG A 199 0.67 7.24 -16.62
N ARG A 200 1.51 8.17 -17.10
CA ARG A 200 2.88 7.87 -17.52
C ARG A 200 3.69 7.29 -16.37
N LEU A 201 3.66 7.90 -15.19
CA LEU A 201 4.34 7.39 -13.99
C LEU A 201 3.94 5.94 -13.71
N CYS A 202 2.65 5.62 -13.75
CA CYS A 202 2.15 4.26 -13.53
C CYS A 202 2.60 3.28 -14.62
N GLU A 203 2.52 3.67 -15.89
CA GLU A 203 2.91 2.80 -17.01
C GLU A 203 4.43 2.54 -17.02
N GLU A 204 5.24 3.57 -16.77
CA GLU A 204 6.71 3.44 -16.72
C GLU A 204 7.16 2.64 -15.50
N SER A 205 6.54 2.84 -14.32
CA SER A 205 6.91 2.09 -13.11
C SER A 205 6.64 0.58 -13.27
N LEU A 206 5.63 0.17 -14.02
CA LEU A 206 5.37 -1.26 -14.30
C LEU A 206 6.47 -1.94 -15.12
N THR A 207 7.44 -1.19 -15.64
CA THR A 207 8.62 -1.74 -16.32
C THR A 207 9.80 -1.98 -15.36
N GLU A 208 9.77 -1.40 -14.16
CA GLU A 208 10.82 -1.58 -13.14
C GLU A 208 10.87 -3.03 -12.64
N GLN A 209 12.09 -3.56 -12.56
CA GLN A 209 12.34 -4.95 -12.20
C GLN A 209 12.77 -5.11 -10.73
N ASP A 210 13.30 -4.04 -10.12
CA ASP A 210 13.65 -4.03 -8.70
C ASP A 210 12.38 -3.86 -7.85
N TYR A 211 11.95 -4.96 -7.23
CA TYR A 211 10.73 -4.97 -6.43
C TYR A 211 10.82 -4.05 -5.19
N PHE A 212 12.02 -3.78 -4.66
CA PHE A 212 12.17 -2.93 -3.47
C PHE A 212 12.19 -1.45 -3.87
N LYS A 213 12.72 -1.10 -5.05
CA LYS A 213 12.54 0.24 -5.64
C LYS A 213 11.05 0.53 -5.85
N LEU A 214 10.29 -0.42 -6.41
CA LEU A 214 8.82 -0.33 -6.52
C LEU A 214 8.13 -0.22 -5.16
N PHE A 215 8.57 -1.02 -4.18
CA PHE A 215 8.06 -0.97 -2.82
C PHE A 215 8.21 0.42 -2.20
N LEU A 216 9.39 1.04 -2.33
CA LEU A 216 9.66 2.39 -1.86
C LEU A 216 8.84 3.42 -2.63
N LEU A 217 8.84 3.37 -3.97
CA LEU A 217 8.07 4.27 -4.81
C LEU A 217 6.60 4.31 -4.41
N GLN A 218 5.96 3.14 -4.29
CA GLN A 218 4.56 3.04 -3.94
C GLN A 218 4.29 3.45 -2.49
N ASN A 219 4.86 2.72 -1.52
CA ASN A 219 4.45 2.83 -0.12
C ASN A 219 4.96 4.10 0.56
N LEU A 220 6.12 4.62 0.15
CA LEU A 220 6.67 5.84 0.74
C LEU A 220 6.19 7.08 -0.01
N VAL A 221 6.27 7.08 -1.34
CA VAL A 221 6.10 8.30 -2.13
C VAL A 221 4.66 8.44 -2.66
N ILE A 222 4.20 7.55 -3.55
CA ILE A 222 2.87 7.66 -4.17
C ILE A 222 1.77 7.65 -3.11
N ASP A 223 1.78 6.70 -2.18
CA ASP A 223 0.74 6.59 -1.14
C ASP A 223 0.73 7.79 -0.20
N CYS A 224 1.88 8.44 0.03
CA CYS A 224 1.95 9.65 0.83
C CYS A 224 1.32 10.84 0.08
N PHE A 225 1.58 10.98 -1.22
CA PHE A 225 0.93 12.00 -2.06
C PHE A 225 -0.58 11.75 -2.16
N VAL A 226 -1.01 10.50 -2.36
CA VAL A 226 -2.44 10.14 -2.39
C VAL A 226 -3.09 10.45 -1.05
N THR A 227 -2.48 10.06 0.07
CA THR A 227 -3.02 10.35 1.41
C THR A 227 -3.21 11.84 1.64
N GLU A 228 -2.17 12.64 1.37
CA GLU A 228 -2.17 14.08 1.65
C GLU A 228 -3.09 14.84 0.67
N LEU A 229 -2.99 14.56 -0.63
CA LEU A 229 -3.73 15.31 -1.64
C LEU A 229 -5.20 14.85 -1.74
N VAL A 230 -5.45 13.54 -1.75
CA VAL A 230 -6.78 12.98 -2.04
C VAL A 230 -7.58 12.79 -0.76
N TYR A 231 -6.99 12.14 0.25
CA TYR A 231 -7.74 11.78 1.46
C TYR A 231 -7.67 12.82 2.57
N GLN A 232 -6.91 13.90 2.40
CA GLN A 232 -6.87 15.01 3.34
C GLN A 232 -7.29 16.34 2.68
N GLN A 233 -6.56 16.82 1.68
CA GLN A 233 -6.87 18.13 1.09
C GLN A 233 -8.13 18.13 0.22
N PHE A 234 -8.35 17.12 -0.62
CA PHE A 234 -9.59 16.99 -1.40
C PHE A 234 -10.80 16.71 -0.51
N ASP A 235 -10.65 15.92 0.55
CA ASP A 235 -11.68 15.74 1.59
C ASP A 235 -12.05 17.08 2.25
N GLN A 236 -11.05 17.91 2.60
CA GLN A 236 -11.28 19.25 3.13
C GLN A 236 -12.00 20.16 2.12
N TRP A 237 -11.68 20.06 0.83
CA TRP A 237 -12.42 20.76 -0.22
C TRP A 237 -13.89 20.31 -0.27
N LEU A 238 -14.17 19.01 -0.20
CA LEU A 238 -15.55 18.49 -0.16
C LEU A 238 -16.34 19.06 1.02
N VAL A 239 -15.71 19.21 2.19
CA VAL A 239 -16.34 19.87 3.35
C VAL A 239 -16.76 21.31 3.02
N THR A 240 -15.93 22.09 2.31
CA THR A 240 -16.29 23.47 1.91
C THR A 240 -17.44 23.54 0.91
N GLN A 241 -17.69 22.44 0.19
CA GLN A 241 -18.77 22.32 -0.79
C GLN A 241 -20.03 21.65 -0.23
N ASN A 242 -20.17 21.53 1.10
CA ASN A 242 -21.26 20.81 1.78
C ASN A 242 -21.40 19.34 1.34
N ALA A 243 -20.30 18.71 0.90
CA ALA A 243 -20.26 17.35 0.40
C ALA A 243 -19.58 16.36 1.37
N ARG A 244 -19.63 16.67 2.68
CA ARG A 244 -18.97 15.86 3.73
C ARG A 244 -19.49 14.42 3.79
N ASP A 245 -20.70 14.16 3.29
CA ASP A 245 -21.25 12.81 3.23
C ASP A 245 -20.42 11.85 2.36
N LEU A 246 -19.59 12.35 1.45
CA LEU A 246 -18.66 11.51 0.68
C LEU A 246 -17.48 10.99 1.51
N ALA A 247 -17.13 11.68 2.61
CA ALA A 247 -16.00 11.29 3.46
C ALA A 247 -16.17 9.86 4.00
N MET A 248 -17.41 9.47 4.38
CA MET A 248 -17.70 8.14 4.91
C MET A 248 -17.40 7.01 3.92
N LEU A 249 -17.43 7.29 2.61
CA LEU A 249 -17.12 6.33 1.56
C LEU A 249 -15.60 6.16 1.34
N THR A 250 -14.79 7.03 1.94
CA THR A 250 -13.32 7.02 1.83
C THR A 250 -12.60 6.55 3.10
N GLU A 251 -13.33 6.29 4.18
CA GLU A 251 -12.74 5.86 5.46
C GLU A 251 -11.98 4.53 5.35
N PHE A 252 -12.48 3.58 4.55
CA PHE A 252 -11.76 2.33 4.27
C PHE A 252 -10.35 2.57 3.72
N MET A 253 -10.20 3.55 2.82
CA MET A 253 -8.93 3.89 2.19
C MET A 253 -7.98 4.52 3.21
N LYS A 254 -8.48 5.47 4.01
CA LYS A 254 -7.71 6.13 5.08
C LYS A 254 -7.16 5.12 6.09
N ASP A 255 -8.02 4.24 6.60
CA ASP A 255 -7.64 3.22 7.59
C ASP A 255 -6.66 2.20 7.00
N THR A 256 -6.92 1.74 5.77
CA THR A 256 -6.08 0.74 5.10
C THR A 256 -4.69 1.30 4.79
N LEU A 257 -4.59 2.51 4.23
CA LEU A 257 -3.31 3.17 3.98
C LEU A 257 -2.57 3.48 5.29
N GLY A 258 -3.29 3.84 6.36
CA GLY A 258 -2.72 3.99 7.70
C GLY A 258 -2.07 2.70 8.22
N ASP A 259 -2.70 1.54 8.00
CA ASP A 259 -2.12 0.25 8.36
C ASP A 259 -0.94 -0.16 7.48
N LEU A 260 -1.02 0.10 6.17
CA LEU A 260 0.08 -0.17 5.23
C LEU A 260 1.31 0.68 5.56
N ARG A 261 1.09 1.95 5.94
CA ARG A 261 2.13 2.84 6.44
C ARG A 261 2.86 2.27 7.66
N LYS A 262 2.13 1.77 8.68
CA LYS A 262 2.74 1.20 9.89
C LYS A 262 3.73 0.07 9.56
N TRP A 263 3.40 -0.77 8.60
CA TRP A 263 4.28 -1.85 8.15
C TRP A 263 5.43 -1.35 7.28
N SER A 264 5.13 -0.60 6.22
CA SER A 264 6.15 -0.12 5.28
C SER A 264 7.20 0.77 5.94
N ASP A 265 6.82 1.59 6.92
CA ASP A 265 7.74 2.40 7.71
C ASP A 265 8.77 1.50 8.44
N THR A 266 8.33 0.37 9.01
CA THR A 266 9.27 -0.56 9.67
C THR A 266 10.21 -1.25 8.69
N VAL A 267 9.71 -1.65 7.52
CA VAL A 267 10.51 -2.32 6.47
C VAL A 267 11.58 -1.38 5.94
N ILE A 268 11.21 -0.15 5.55
CA ILE A 268 12.13 0.86 5.02
C ILE A 268 13.17 1.24 6.06
N LYS A 269 12.75 1.46 7.31
CA LYS A 269 13.66 1.81 8.40
C LYS A 269 14.68 0.70 8.67
N THR A 270 14.25 -0.56 8.67
CA THR A 270 15.16 -1.70 8.82
C THR A 270 16.13 -1.79 7.65
N ALA A 271 15.65 -1.64 6.42
CA ALA A 271 16.49 -1.69 5.21
C ALA A 271 17.56 -0.59 5.22
N ALA A 272 17.18 0.64 5.60
CA ALA A 272 18.09 1.79 5.68
C ALA A 272 19.12 1.67 6.82
N ALA A 273 18.80 0.94 7.89
CA ALA A 273 19.69 0.73 9.02
C ALA A 273 20.68 -0.43 8.83
N GLU A 274 20.47 -1.29 7.83
CA GLU A 274 21.29 -2.48 7.58
C GLU A 274 22.73 -2.14 7.18
N SER A 275 22.93 -1.14 6.31
CA SER A 275 24.25 -0.74 5.83
C SER A 275 24.26 0.66 5.21
N ASP A 276 25.44 1.28 5.14
CA ASP A 276 25.63 2.56 4.42
C ASP A 276 25.29 2.43 2.93
N HIS A 277 25.57 1.26 2.32
CA HIS A 277 25.22 0.96 0.94
C HIS A 277 23.70 1.04 0.71
N ASN A 278 22.90 0.32 1.52
CA ASN A 278 21.44 0.37 1.41
C ASN A 278 20.92 1.78 1.66
N LYS A 279 21.46 2.47 2.67
CA LYS A 279 21.04 3.84 2.99
C LYS A 279 21.28 4.78 1.80
N GLN A 280 22.43 4.69 1.14
CA GLN A 280 22.72 5.47 -0.06
C GLN A 280 21.75 5.11 -1.20
N LEU A 281 21.60 3.82 -1.50
CA LEU A 281 20.70 3.33 -2.55
C LEU A 281 19.25 3.81 -2.36
N LEU A 282 18.73 3.73 -1.13
CA LEU A 282 17.38 4.17 -0.80
C LEU A 282 17.23 5.69 -0.88
N ASN A 283 18.26 6.47 -0.55
CA ASN A 283 18.24 7.93 -0.75
C ASN A 283 18.24 8.30 -2.24
N GLU A 284 19.02 7.58 -3.07
CA GLU A 284 19.02 7.76 -4.52
C GLU A 284 17.62 7.49 -5.10
N TRP A 285 17.02 6.33 -4.79
CA TRP A 285 15.67 5.99 -5.22
C TRP A 285 14.61 6.95 -4.70
N PHE A 286 14.72 7.39 -3.44
CA PHE A 286 13.79 8.35 -2.87
C PHE A 286 13.88 9.71 -3.57
N THR A 287 15.09 10.18 -3.88
CA THR A 287 15.31 11.46 -4.58
C THR A 287 14.72 11.43 -6.00
N GLU A 288 15.02 10.36 -6.74
CA GLU A 288 14.46 10.12 -8.08
C GLU A 288 12.92 10.06 -8.04
N SER A 289 12.39 9.23 -7.14
CA SER A 289 10.94 9.01 -7.00
C SER A 289 10.22 10.29 -6.58
N LEU A 290 10.77 11.06 -5.64
CA LEU A 290 10.16 12.31 -5.16
C LEU A 290 9.98 13.30 -6.31
N ALA A 291 11.02 13.51 -7.12
CA ALA A 291 10.97 14.43 -8.25
C ALA A 291 9.94 13.97 -9.30
N GLN A 292 9.93 12.68 -9.66
CA GLN A 292 8.99 12.12 -10.63
C GLN A 292 7.54 12.18 -10.14
N VAL A 293 7.28 11.77 -8.89
CA VAL A 293 5.94 11.78 -8.29
C VAL A 293 5.43 13.21 -8.13
N LYS A 294 6.25 14.14 -7.64
CA LYS A 294 5.88 15.56 -7.55
C LYS A 294 5.44 16.08 -8.92
N ALA A 295 6.27 15.90 -9.94
CA ALA A 295 5.96 16.34 -11.30
C ALA A 295 4.67 15.70 -11.87
N ALA A 296 4.44 14.41 -11.59
CA ALA A 296 3.25 13.70 -12.05
C ALA A 296 1.96 14.20 -11.38
N PHE A 297 2.01 14.50 -10.08
CA PHE A 297 0.85 14.99 -9.32
C PHE A 297 0.56 16.48 -9.51
N THR A 298 1.55 17.32 -9.85
CA THR A 298 1.37 18.79 -9.97
C THR A 298 0.17 19.21 -10.83
N PRO A 299 -0.03 18.68 -12.07
CA PRO A 299 -1.17 19.07 -12.89
C PRO A 299 -2.52 18.70 -12.26
N TRP A 300 -2.61 17.52 -11.65
CA TRP A 300 -3.80 17.07 -10.93
C TRP A 300 -4.07 17.95 -9.71
N ALA A 301 -3.05 18.20 -8.88
CA ALA A 301 -3.18 18.99 -7.65
C ALA A 301 -3.63 20.42 -7.95
N THR A 302 -3.05 21.05 -8.98
CA THR A 302 -3.40 22.41 -9.40
C THR A 302 -4.86 22.50 -9.87
N ALA A 303 -5.35 21.48 -10.59
CA ALA A 303 -6.70 21.47 -11.13
C ALA A 303 -7.77 21.08 -10.09
N ALA A 304 -7.47 20.07 -9.26
CA ALA A 304 -8.39 19.56 -8.26
C ALA A 304 -8.45 20.44 -7.00
N LEU A 305 -7.33 21.08 -6.63
CA LEU A 305 -7.14 21.78 -5.37
C LEU A 305 -6.62 23.21 -5.59
N THR A 306 -5.36 23.48 -5.21
CA THR A 306 -4.64 24.74 -5.40
C THR A 306 -3.21 24.44 -5.85
N ALA A 307 -2.49 25.46 -6.32
CA ALA A 307 -1.10 25.29 -6.77
C ALA A 307 -0.16 24.90 -5.63
N GLU A 308 -0.44 25.32 -4.40
CA GLU A 308 0.38 25.10 -3.20
C GLU A 308 0.16 23.71 -2.57
N ALA A 309 -0.91 23.00 -2.95
CA ALA A 309 -1.26 21.68 -2.43
C ALA A 309 -0.09 20.68 -2.57
N ILE A 310 0.63 20.77 -3.69
CA ILE A 310 1.73 19.87 -4.02
C ILE A 310 2.92 20.01 -3.06
N ASP A 311 3.20 21.22 -2.58
CA ASP A 311 4.34 21.48 -1.70
C ASP A 311 4.08 20.94 -0.28
N GLN A 312 2.81 20.93 0.16
CA GLN A 312 2.42 20.28 1.41
C GLN A 312 2.62 18.75 1.35
N ALA A 313 2.28 18.13 0.22
CA ALA A 313 2.52 16.71 -0.01
C ALA A 313 4.01 16.35 -0.06
N GLU A 314 4.83 17.17 -0.73
CA GLU A 314 6.28 17.02 -0.73
C GLU A 314 6.87 17.16 0.68
N GLN A 315 6.40 18.14 1.46
CA GLN A 315 6.85 18.33 2.83
C GLN A 315 6.49 17.09 3.69
N ALA A 316 5.25 16.61 3.61
CA ALA A 316 4.79 15.46 4.38
C ALA A 316 5.62 14.19 4.09
N VAL A 317 5.90 13.89 2.82
CA VAL A 317 6.73 12.73 2.47
C VAL A 317 8.18 12.92 2.91
N THR A 318 8.73 14.13 2.80
CA THR A 318 10.10 14.43 3.21
C THR A 318 10.25 14.28 4.73
N GLU A 319 9.28 14.74 5.51
CA GLU A 319 9.25 14.55 6.95
C GLU A 319 9.09 13.08 7.35
N ARG A 320 8.28 12.31 6.61
CA ARG A 320 8.16 10.87 6.79
C ARG A 320 9.49 10.17 6.51
N ALA A 321 10.11 10.43 5.35
CA ALA A 321 11.39 9.85 4.95
C ALA A 321 12.50 10.09 5.99
N LYS A 322 12.59 11.32 6.54
CA LYS A 322 13.54 11.65 7.63
C LYS A 322 13.37 10.74 8.85
N LYS A 323 12.13 10.45 9.26
CA LYS A 323 11.84 9.54 10.40
C LYS A 323 12.24 8.08 10.12
N LEU A 324 12.35 7.71 8.83
CA LEU A 324 12.79 6.40 8.38
C LEU A 324 14.31 6.32 8.16
N GLY A 325 15.04 7.42 8.38
CA GLY A 325 16.49 7.48 8.18
C GLY A 325 16.91 7.84 6.75
N LEU A 326 15.98 8.31 5.92
CA LEU A 326 16.21 8.73 4.54
C LEU A 326 16.17 10.26 4.41
N GLN A 327 16.84 10.78 3.39
CA GLN A 327 16.82 12.19 3.03
C GLN A 327 17.05 12.36 1.53
N PRO A 328 16.42 13.36 0.88
CA PRO A 328 16.73 13.67 -0.51
C PRO A 328 18.21 14.01 -0.63
N LEU A 329 18.85 13.52 -1.68
CA LEU A 329 20.20 13.93 -2.04
C LEU A 329 20.10 15.35 -2.61
N THR A 330 20.83 16.29 -2.01
CA THR A 330 21.11 17.57 -2.65
C THR A 330 22.04 17.30 -3.82
N ASN A 331 21.62 17.59 -5.05
CA ASN A 331 22.52 17.58 -6.21
C ASN A 331 23.79 18.37 -5.84
N ALA A 332 24.94 17.71 -5.88
CA ALA A 332 26.25 18.33 -5.69
C ALA A 332 26.63 19.18 -6.90
#